data_AF-A0A8A1V5H0-F1
#
_entry.id   AF-A0A8A1V5H0-F1
#
_cell.length_a   1.000
_cell.length_b   1.000
_cell.length_c   1.000
_cell.angle_alpha   90.00
_cell.angle_beta   90.00
_cell.angle_gamma   90.00
#
_symmetry.space_group_name_H-M   'P 1'
#
loop_
_entity.id
_entity.type
_entity.pdbx_description
1 polymer ?
#
loop_
_entity_poly.entity_id
_entity_poly.type
_entity_poly.pdbx_seq_one_letter_code
_entity_poly.pdbx_strand_id
1 'polypeptide(L)'
;MTVPARQGLEAVDILRLRAGVGPVLHDGACDTLGFLVPPGTADGWDLPGSACTQTYEREVPADGARAADGAPVEPPVAGTDWLVSPEGACGTATDPIVLREALGEAARTIEAVDRCC
;
A
#
# COMPACT_ATOMS: atom_id res chain seq x y z
N MET A 1 6.16 1.07 -1.87
CA MET A 1 5.63 2.10 -2.79
C MET A 1 4.77 3.06 -2.00
N THR A 2 4.90 4.38 -2.16
CA THR A 2 4.20 5.41 -1.39
C THR A 2 3.40 6.37 -2.28
N VAL A 3 2.23 6.80 -1.78
CA VAL A 3 1.31 7.74 -2.44
C VAL A 3 0.62 8.65 -1.43
N PRO A 4 0.04 9.80 -1.85
CA PRO A 4 -0.80 10.62 -1.00
C PRO A 4 -1.98 9.83 -0.41
N ALA A 5 -2.35 10.08 0.85
CA ALA A 5 -3.36 9.31 1.56
C ALA A 5 -4.72 9.31 0.85
N ARG A 6 -5.19 10.48 0.36
CA ARG A 6 -6.47 10.58 -0.36
C ARG A 6 -6.55 9.65 -1.57
N GLN A 7 -5.49 9.61 -2.40
CA GLN A 7 -5.43 8.73 -3.57
C GLN A 7 -5.25 7.26 -3.17
N GLY A 8 -4.40 7.00 -2.18
CA GLY A 8 -4.15 5.64 -1.70
C GLY A 8 -5.38 4.99 -1.09
N LEU A 9 -6.21 5.73 -0.32
CA LEU A 9 -7.42 5.18 0.30
C LEU A 9 -8.44 4.76 -0.75
N GLU A 10 -8.68 5.62 -1.75
CA GLU A 10 -9.55 5.29 -2.88
C GLU A 10 -9.03 4.06 -3.64
N ALA A 11 -7.72 3.96 -3.85
CA ALA A 11 -7.12 2.78 -4.48
C ALA A 11 -7.28 1.51 -3.63
N VAL A 12 -7.14 1.60 -2.29
CA VAL A 12 -7.40 0.48 -1.38
C VAL A 12 -8.84 -0.01 -1.52
N ASP A 13 -9.80 0.90 -1.57
CA ASP A 13 -11.22 0.54 -1.71
C ASP A 13 -11.51 -0.12 -3.06
N ILE A 14 -10.93 0.38 -4.16
CA ILE A 14 -11.01 -0.26 -5.48
C ILE A 14 -10.39 -1.67 -5.45
N LEU A 15 -9.22 -1.83 -4.83
CA LEU A 15 -8.53 -3.13 -4.73
C LEU A 15 -9.32 -4.14 -3.89
N ARG A 16 -9.89 -3.70 -2.76
CA ARG A 16 -10.77 -4.52 -1.90
C ARG A 16 -11.98 -5.05 -2.66
N LEU A 17 -12.51 -4.27 -3.60
CA LEU A 17 -13.65 -4.67 -4.41
C LEU A 17 -13.29 -5.63 -5.55
N ARG A 18 -12.06 -5.58 -6.09
CA ARG A 18 -11.73 -6.22 -7.39
C ARG A 18 -10.72 -7.36 -7.34
N ALA A 19 -9.69 -7.28 -6.50
CA ALA A 19 -8.53 -8.16 -6.62
C ALA A 19 -7.90 -8.59 -5.28
N GLY A 20 -8.27 -7.94 -4.17
CA GLY A 20 -7.60 -8.09 -2.90
C GLY A 20 -6.45 -7.09 -2.75
N VAL A 21 -6.23 -6.66 -1.51
CA VAL A 21 -5.20 -5.67 -1.15
C VAL A 21 -4.13 -6.34 -0.31
N GLY A 22 -2.87 -6.13 -0.66
CA GLY A 22 -1.73 -6.57 0.14
C GLY A 22 -1.54 -5.74 1.41
N PRO A 23 -0.43 -5.91 2.13
CA PRO A 23 -0.13 -5.10 3.31
C PRO A 23 0.03 -3.61 2.95
N VAL A 24 -0.59 -2.73 3.74
CA VAL A 24 -0.57 -1.28 3.53
C VAL A 24 -0.23 -0.57 4.83
N LEU A 25 0.80 0.26 4.77
CA LEU A 25 1.22 1.19 5.82
C LEU A 25 0.53 2.54 5.64
N HIS A 26 0.23 3.18 6.75
CA HIS A 26 -0.22 4.56 6.81
C HIS A 26 0.77 5.38 7.62
N ASP A 27 1.35 6.37 6.97
CA ASP A 27 2.14 7.41 7.61
C ASP A 27 1.25 8.62 7.84
N GLY A 28 0.68 8.70 9.05
CA GLY A 28 -0.18 9.82 9.44
C GLY A 28 0.57 11.15 9.60
N ALA A 29 1.90 11.13 9.74
CA ALA A 29 2.69 12.35 9.86
C ALA A 29 2.94 12.99 8.49
N CYS A 30 3.15 12.18 7.46
CA CYS A 30 3.33 12.64 6.08
C CYS A 30 2.04 12.61 5.23
N ASP A 31 0.91 12.14 5.77
CA ASP A 31 -0.35 11.93 5.05
C ASP A 31 -0.15 11.07 3.79
N THR A 32 0.56 9.96 3.95
CA THR A 32 0.84 9.03 2.84
C THR A 32 0.48 7.59 3.19
N LEU A 33 0.21 6.81 2.14
CA LEU A 33 0.00 5.37 2.21
C LEU A 33 1.13 4.63 1.50
N GLY A 34 1.65 3.61 2.18
CA GLY A 34 2.73 2.74 1.71
C GLY A 34 2.22 1.34 1.36
N PHE A 35 2.16 1.01 0.07
CA PHE A 35 1.81 -0.34 -0.40
C PHE A 35 3.06 -1.21 -0.47
N LEU A 36 2.95 -2.42 0.10
CA LEU A 36 3.95 -3.46 -0.11
C LEU A 36 3.73 -4.11 -1.48
N VAL A 37 4.78 -4.12 -2.29
CA VAL A 37 4.80 -4.62 -3.66
C VAL A 37 5.96 -5.61 -3.83
N PRO A 38 5.89 -6.55 -4.79
CA PRO A 38 6.98 -7.48 -5.04
C PRO A 38 8.32 -6.78 -5.29
N PRO A 39 9.45 -7.42 -4.91
CA PRO A 39 10.78 -6.89 -5.21
C PRO A 39 10.97 -6.72 -6.72
N GLY A 40 11.76 -5.72 -7.13
CA GLY A 40 11.93 -5.33 -8.53
C GLY A 40 10.82 -4.45 -9.10
N THR A 41 9.71 -4.22 -8.36
CA THR A 41 8.66 -3.27 -8.81
C THR A 41 9.20 -1.86 -8.98
N ALA A 42 10.14 -1.45 -8.13
CA ALA A 42 10.73 -0.11 -8.15
C ALA A 42 11.44 0.22 -9.48
N ASP A 43 12.04 -0.76 -10.13
CA ASP A 43 12.82 -0.56 -11.38
C ASP A 43 11.95 -0.18 -12.58
N GLY A 44 10.67 -0.55 -12.55
CA GLY A 44 9.71 -0.32 -13.64
C GLY A 44 8.52 0.54 -13.24
N TRP A 45 8.61 1.27 -12.12
CA TRP A 45 7.52 2.09 -11.63
C TRP A 45 7.57 3.51 -12.15
N ASP A 46 6.69 3.82 -13.11
CA ASP A 46 6.56 5.15 -13.72
C ASP A 46 5.11 5.65 -13.63
N LEU A 47 4.63 5.85 -12.41
CA LEU A 47 3.32 6.48 -12.18
C LEU A 47 3.51 7.83 -11.49
N PRO A 48 3.07 8.95 -12.11
CA PRO A 48 3.26 10.29 -11.54
C PRO A 48 2.49 10.46 -10.22
N GLY A 49 3.07 11.21 -9.29
CA GLY A 49 2.49 11.43 -7.95
C GLY A 49 2.66 10.27 -6.98
N SER A 50 3.39 9.23 -7.38
CA SER A 50 3.75 8.11 -6.53
C SER A 50 5.26 7.88 -6.53
N ALA A 51 5.80 7.36 -5.43
CA ALA A 51 7.21 7.02 -5.32
C ALA A 51 7.36 5.54 -4.97
N CYS A 52 8.15 4.79 -5.74
CA CYS A 52 8.46 3.41 -5.39
C CYS A 52 9.89 3.32 -4.89
N THR A 53 10.08 3.37 -3.57
CA THR A 53 11.36 3.08 -2.94
C THR A 53 11.49 1.58 -2.69
N GLN A 54 12.65 1.02 -3.07
CA GLN A 54 13.03 -0.32 -2.66
C GLN A 54 13.41 -0.28 -1.19
N THR A 55 12.55 -0.80 -0.34
CA THR A 55 12.91 -1.12 1.05
C THR A 55 13.57 -2.49 1.05
N TYR A 56 14.79 -2.58 1.59
CA TYR A 56 15.45 -3.86 1.80
C TYR A 56 14.51 -4.82 2.52
N GLU A 57 14.43 -6.02 1.98
CA GLU A 57 13.68 -7.17 2.44
C GLU A 57 14.05 -7.48 3.89
N ARG A 58 13.44 -6.76 4.84
CA ARG A 58 13.27 -7.30 6.18
C ARG A 58 12.22 -8.37 5.99
N GLU A 59 12.67 -9.62 5.98
CA GLU A 59 11.83 -10.80 6.00
C GLU A 59 10.67 -10.57 6.99
N VAL A 60 9.50 -10.21 6.48
CA VAL A 60 8.27 -10.39 7.24
C VAL A 60 8.13 -11.90 7.31
N PRO A 61 8.19 -12.52 8.51
CA PRO A 61 8.16 -13.97 8.62
C PRO A 61 6.98 -14.51 7.80
N ALA A 62 7.28 -15.42 6.87
CA ALA A 62 6.31 -15.99 5.93
C ALA A 62 5.16 -16.73 6.65
N ASP A 63 5.35 -17.04 7.93
CA ASP A 63 4.33 -17.56 8.84
C ASP A 63 3.62 -16.42 9.58
N GLY A 64 2.58 -15.85 8.96
CA GLY A 64 1.50 -15.07 9.60
C GLY A 64 1.87 -14.39 10.92
N ALA A 65 2.84 -13.47 10.85
CA ALA A 65 3.74 -13.16 11.96
C ALA A 65 3.06 -12.48 13.15
N ARG A 66 2.61 -13.27 14.12
CA ARG A 66 2.72 -12.84 15.51
C ARG A 66 4.20 -12.68 15.83
N ALA A 67 4.55 -11.63 16.58
CA ALA A 67 5.84 -11.62 17.27
C ALA A 67 5.97 -12.92 18.09
N ALA A 68 7.18 -13.36 18.43
CA ALA A 68 7.38 -14.57 19.24
C ALA A 68 6.53 -14.60 20.54
N ASP A 69 6.11 -13.42 21.01
CA ASP A 69 5.27 -13.20 22.20
C ASP A 69 3.77 -13.03 21.92
N GLY A 70 3.30 -13.28 20.70
CA GLY A 70 1.88 -13.21 20.34
C GLY A 70 1.35 -11.81 19.99
N ALA A 71 2.20 -10.78 20.02
CA ALA A 71 1.83 -9.40 19.71
C ALA A 71 1.63 -9.20 18.19
N PRO A 72 0.74 -8.25 17.79
CA PRO A 72 0.63 -7.83 16.40
C PRO A 72 2.00 -7.38 15.87
N VAL A 73 2.36 -7.77 14.65
CA VAL A 73 3.60 -7.32 14.02
C VAL A 73 3.62 -5.80 13.93
N GLU A 74 4.61 -5.17 14.57
CA GLU A 74 4.81 -3.74 14.45
C GLU A 74 5.20 -3.39 13.01
N PRO A 75 4.71 -2.26 12.48
CA PRO A 75 5.07 -1.81 11.14
C PRO A 75 6.59 -1.56 11.05
N PRO A 76 7.22 -1.89 9.90
CA PRO A 76 8.68 -1.84 9.75
C PRO A 76 9.25 -0.42 9.74
N VAL A 77 8.40 0.60 9.60
CA VAL A 77 8.78 2.01 9.61
C VAL A 77 8.25 2.67 10.88
N ALA A 78 9.16 3.16 11.72
CA ALA A 78 8.79 3.85 12.96
C ALA A 78 7.91 5.08 12.66
N GLY A 79 6.80 5.22 13.39
CA GLY A 79 5.84 6.31 13.20
C GLY A 79 4.80 6.05 12.09
N THR A 80 4.78 4.86 11.50
CA THR A 80 3.68 4.40 10.64
C THR A 80 2.80 3.40 11.36
N ASP A 81 1.57 3.22 10.90
CA ASP A 81 0.62 2.23 11.38
C ASP A 81 0.17 1.32 10.24
N TRP A 82 -0.26 0.09 10.54
CA TRP A 82 -0.88 -0.76 9.52
C TRP A 82 -2.31 -0.30 9.22
N LEU A 83 -2.58 0.12 7.98
CA LEU A 83 -3.95 0.25 7.45
C LEU A 83 -4.50 -1.12 7.08
N VAL A 84 -3.66 -1.96 6.48
CA VAL A 84 -3.92 -3.37 6.22
C VAL A 84 -2.73 -4.16 6.72
N SER A 85 -2.89 -4.84 7.84
CA SER A 85 -1.86 -5.71 8.40
C SER A 85 -1.62 -6.92 7.50
N PRO A 86 -0.42 -7.52 7.50
CA PRO A 86 -0.13 -8.71 6.70
C PRO A 86 -1.03 -9.91 7.02
N GLU A 87 -1.57 -10.01 8.24
CA GLU A 87 -2.55 -11.06 8.60
C GLU A 87 -3.94 -10.84 7.95
N GLY A 88 -4.30 -9.58 7.67
CA GLY A 88 -5.56 -9.21 7.04
C GLY A 88 -5.44 -8.93 5.53
N ALA A 89 -4.24 -9.08 4.97
CA ALA A 89 -3.94 -8.83 3.58
C ALA A 89 -4.28 -10.04 2.70
N CYS A 90 -4.68 -9.76 1.47
CA CYS A 90 -4.80 -10.79 0.43
C CYS A 90 -3.40 -11.07 -0.14
N GLY A 91 -2.64 -11.93 0.55
CA GLY A 91 -1.27 -12.29 0.18
C GLY A 91 -0.20 -11.39 0.79
N THR A 92 1.06 -11.65 0.42
CA THR A 92 2.24 -11.00 1.01
C THR A 92 2.61 -9.67 0.36
N ALA A 93 2.09 -9.39 -0.84
CA ALA A 93 2.30 -8.15 -1.57
C ALA A 93 1.14 -7.88 -2.52
N THR A 94 0.91 -6.61 -2.86
CA THR A 94 -0.09 -6.21 -3.86
C THR A 94 0.52 -6.35 -5.26
N ASP A 95 -0.23 -6.93 -6.20
CA ASP A 95 0.19 -6.99 -7.60
C ASP A 95 0.44 -5.58 -8.15
N PRO A 96 1.63 -5.28 -8.70
CA PRO A 96 1.98 -3.93 -9.12
C PRO A 96 1.19 -3.44 -10.33
N ILE A 97 0.72 -4.33 -11.21
CA ILE A 97 -0.11 -3.97 -12.36
C ILE A 97 -1.49 -3.55 -11.87
N VAL A 98 -2.11 -4.37 -11.02
CA VAL A 98 -3.43 -4.07 -10.46
C VAL A 98 -3.39 -2.82 -9.58
N LEU A 99 -2.32 -2.66 -8.79
CA LEU A 99 -2.10 -1.46 -7.98
C LEU A 99 -2.03 -0.20 -8.86
N ARG A 100 -1.30 -0.25 -9.98
CA ARG A 100 -1.20 0.87 -10.92
C ARG A 100 -2.55 1.24 -11.52
N GLU A 101 -3.34 0.25 -11.93
CA GLU A 101 -4.67 0.48 -12.47
C GLU A 101 -5.59 1.13 -11.44
N ALA A 102 -5.60 0.61 -10.20
CA ALA A 102 -6.39 1.15 -9.10
C ALA A 102 -6.02 2.60 -8.77
N LEU A 103 -4.72 2.94 -8.76
CA LEU A 103 -4.25 4.30 -8.50
C LEU A 103 -4.59 5.28 -9.63
N GLY A 104 -4.51 4.83 -10.88
CA GLY A 104 -4.92 5.62 -12.04
C GLY A 104 -6.43 5.83 -12.10
N GLU A 105 -7.21 4.88 -11.61
CA GLU A 105 -8.66 5.06 -11.43
C GLU A 105 -8.97 6.02 -10.28
N ALA A 106 -8.34 5.84 -9.12
CA ALA A 106 -8.47 6.75 -7.98
C ALA A 106 -8.15 8.21 -8.34
N ALA A 107 -7.05 8.44 -9.08
CA ALA A 107 -6.69 9.78 -9.54
C ALA A 107 -7.78 10.41 -10.42
N ARG A 108 -8.34 9.63 -11.36
CA ARG A 108 -9.42 10.09 -12.24
C ARG A 108 -10.72 10.37 -11.48
N THR A 109 -11.06 9.54 -10.48
CA THR A 109 -12.21 9.77 -9.61
C THR A 109 -12.05 11.06 -8.83
N ILE A 110 -10.89 11.28 -8.20
CA ILE A 110 -10.58 12.49 -7.45
C ILE A 110 -10.65 13.73 -8.36
N GLU A 111 -10.02 13.67 -9.53
CA GLU A 111 -10.05 14.77 -10.50
C GLU A 111 -11.48 15.10 -10.96
N ALA A 112 -12.32 14.08 -11.16
CA ALA A 112 -13.71 14.27 -11.53
C ALA A 112 -14.51 14.95 -10.41
N VAL A 113 -14.28 14.55 -9.14
CA VAL A 113 -14.90 15.18 -7.97
C VAL A 113 -14.43 16.63 -7.84
N ASP A 114 -13.14 16.89 -7.93
CA ASP A 114 -12.56 18.23 -7.76
C ASP A 114 -13.01 19.21 -8.85
N ARG A 115 -13.35 18.73 -10.06
CA ARG A 115 -13.92 19.56 -11.15
C ARG A 115 -15.41 19.89 -10.95
N CYS A 116 -16.13 19.09 -10.17
CA CYS A 116 -17.56 19.26 -9.92
C CYS A 116 -17.88 20.18 -8.73
N CYS A 117 -16.86 20.56 -7.94
CA CYS A 117 -16.95 21.50 -6.83
C CYS A 117 -16.61 22.94 -7.27
#